data_AF-A0A5C3KH40-F1
#
_entry.id   AF-A0A5C3KH40-F1
#
_cell.length_a   1.000
_cell.length_b   1.000
_cell.length_c   1.000
_cell.angle_alpha   90.00
_cell.angle_beta   90.00
_cell.angle_gamma   90.00
#
_symmetry.space_group_name_H-M   'P 1'
#
loop_
_entity.id
_entity.type
_entity.pdbx_description
1 polymer ?
#
loop_
_entity_poly.entity_id
_entity_poly.type
_entity_poly.pdbx_seq_one_letter_code
_entity_poly.pdbx_strand_id
1 'polypeptide(L)'
;MTSVAVGQAFFVLTYTGLALTIFSLGSTLTIARSKSKPIAEWYSCCAAAIVLAGSFGLLVGKFDTISRDMIVATNTCRTQAAIIYASPTLAPLTFAMLLLKSILSVRYHFAPHSSRRKRTISLATMLLPWVVYFVLLAVFTKEVIQNPDGVSLSTAGTHCHVSNQKLQRLSLTAAFCAMVVNSCLGGYICVLLYRSGTALKEAGGELQNAKSMSVRFAFLSGTILVLTICLLVFQAVFSQFKGNGAYELTVAILSFIFGMVFFTRKDILIAWLEVFRNIGVSAGRRGGLPVPLMF
;
A
#
# COMPACT_ATOMS: atom_id res chain seq x y z
N MET A 1 30.96 -5.46 -1.16
CA MET A 1 30.11 -6.67 -1.04
C MET A 1 28.77 -6.42 -0.35
N THR A 2 28.69 -5.51 0.64
CA THR A 2 27.43 -5.23 1.37
C THR A 2 26.30 -4.66 0.51
N SER A 3 26.59 -3.86 -0.53
CA SER A 3 25.57 -3.23 -1.38
C SER A 3 24.74 -4.21 -2.21
N VAL A 4 25.33 -5.31 -2.67
CA VAL A 4 24.63 -6.32 -3.49
C VAL A 4 23.61 -7.09 -2.66
N ALA A 5 24.00 -7.53 -1.46
CA ALA A 5 23.10 -8.24 -0.55
C ALA A 5 21.89 -7.38 -0.15
N VAL A 6 22.12 -6.08 0.12
CA VAL A 6 21.05 -5.11 0.40
C VAL A 6 20.10 -4.99 -0.79
N GLY A 7 20.63 -4.83 -2.01
CA GLY A 7 19.81 -4.73 -3.21
C GLY A 7 18.96 -5.98 -3.46
N GLN A 8 19.51 -7.18 -3.25
CA GLN A 8 18.76 -8.44 -3.35
C GLN A 8 17.65 -8.52 -2.30
N ALA A 9 17.95 -8.25 -1.04
CA ALA A 9 16.95 -8.23 0.03
C ALA A 9 15.83 -7.21 -0.25
N PHE A 10 16.20 -6.03 -0.75
CA PHE A 10 15.27 -4.99 -1.16
C PHE A 10 14.27 -5.50 -2.20
N PHE A 11 14.76 -6.10 -3.29
CA PHE A 11 13.89 -6.61 -4.35
C PHE A 11 13.03 -7.77 -3.86
N VAL A 12 13.59 -8.75 -3.14
CA VAL A 12 12.82 -9.88 -2.61
C VAL A 12 11.65 -9.40 -1.74
N LEU A 13 11.92 -8.51 -0.78
CA LEU A 13 10.88 -7.99 0.12
C LEU A 13 9.83 -7.16 -0.64
N THR A 14 10.26 -6.25 -1.50
CA THR A 14 9.37 -5.36 -2.27
C THR A 14 8.47 -6.16 -3.20
N TYR A 15 9.02 -7.13 -3.94
CA TYR A 15 8.25 -7.96 -4.87
C TYR A 15 7.38 -9.00 -4.17
N THR A 16 7.80 -9.51 -3.02
CA THR A 16 6.91 -10.35 -2.20
C THR A 16 5.71 -9.53 -1.73
N GLY A 17 5.93 -8.29 -1.25
CA GLY A 17 4.85 -7.37 -0.89
C GLY A 17 3.92 -7.04 -2.08
N LEU A 18 4.49 -6.81 -3.26
CA LEU A 18 3.74 -6.59 -4.49
C LEU A 18 2.89 -7.81 -4.88
N ALA A 19 3.48 -9.01 -4.88
CA ALA A 19 2.79 -10.25 -5.21
C ALA A 19 1.62 -10.51 -4.26
N LEU A 20 1.83 -10.30 -2.94
CA LEU A 20 0.76 -10.39 -1.95
C LEU A 20 -0.36 -9.38 -2.19
N THR A 21 -0.02 -8.15 -2.58
CA THR A 21 -1.00 -7.10 -2.89
C THR A 21 -1.80 -7.42 -4.15
N ILE A 22 -1.14 -7.86 -5.23
CA ILE A 22 -1.79 -8.29 -6.48
C ILE A 22 -2.66 -9.50 -6.23
N PHE A 23 -2.18 -10.49 -5.47
CA PHE A 23 -2.96 -11.67 -5.12
C PHE A 23 -4.20 -11.30 -4.29
N SER A 24 -4.06 -10.40 -3.31
CA SER A 24 -5.18 -9.89 -2.52
C SER A 24 -6.21 -9.18 -3.41
N LEU A 25 -5.74 -8.30 -4.31
CA LEU A 25 -6.59 -7.62 -5.29
C LEU A 25 -7.32 -8.62 -6.20
N GLY A 26 -6.58 -9.54 -6.83
CA GLY A 26 -7.13 -10.58 -7.70
C GLY A 26 -8.14 -11.46 -6.99
N SER A 27 -7.84 -11.90 -5.76
CA SER A 27 -8.75 -12.67 -4.91
C SER A 27 -10.06 -11.92 -4.67
N THR A 28 -10.01 -10.63 -4.32
CA THR A 28 -11.24 -9.86 -4.11
C THR A 28 -12.06 -9.65 -5.39
N LEU A 29 -11.42 -9.58 -6.55
CA LEU A 29 -12.09 -9.45 -7.85
C LEU A 29 -12.73 -10.77 -8.29
N THR A 30 -12.07 -11.92 -8.08
CA THR A 30 -12.62 -13.23 -8.42
C THR A 30 -13.73 -13.64 -7.44
N ILE A 31 -13.57 -13.32 -6.16
CA ILE A 31 -14.55 -13.56 -5.09
C ILE A 31 -15.61 -12.44 -5.03
N ALA A 32 -15.70 -11.58 -6.05
CA ALA A 32 -16.68 -10.47 -6.12
C ALA A 32 -18.16 -10.90 -6.09
N ARG A 33 -18.45 -12.21 -6.11
CA ARG A 33 -19.77 -12.79 -5.81
C ARG A 33 -20.08 -12.90 -4.32
N SER A 34 -19.10 -12.75 -3.43
CA SER A 34 -19.31 -12.77 -1.98
C SER A 34 -20.09 -11.53 -1.52
N LYS A 35 -20.85 -11.70 -0.44
CA LYS A 35 -21.76 -10.66 0.09
C LYS A 35 -21.04 -9.39 0.57
N SER A 36 -19.72 -9.45 0.82
CA SER A 36 -18.93 -8.35 1.37
C SER A 36 -17.99 -7.73 0.33
N LYS A 37 -18.52 -6.81 -0.48
CA LYS A 37 -17.68 -6.02 -1.39
C LYS A 37 -16.78 -5.07 -0.58
N PRO A 38 -15.45 -5.04 -0.83
CA PRO A 38 -14.56 -4.04 -0.25
C PRO A 38 -15.03 -2.61 -0.58
N ILE A 39 -14.75 -1.68 0.32
CA ILE A 39 -14.93 -0.24 0.06
C ILE A 39 -13.98 0.22 -1.07
N ALA A 40 -14.45 1.11 -1.94
CA ALA A 40 -13.72 1.54 -3.14
C ALA A 40 -12.30 2.06 -2.83
N GLU A 41 -12.17 2.76 -1.70
CA GLU A 41 -10.92 3.32 -1.19
C GLU A 41 -9.86 2.24 -0.90
N TRP A 42 -10.27 1.00 -0.63
CA TRP A 42 -9.36 -0.14 -0.45
C TRP A 42 -8.62 -0.48 -1.75
N TYR A 43 -9.34 -0.49 -2.89
CA TYR A 43 -8.73 -0.71 -4.21
C TYR A 43 -7.75 0.40 -4.55
N SER A 44 -8.08 1.65 -4.16
CA SER A 44 -7.17 2.78 -4.33
C SER A 44 -5.86 2.59 -3.55
N CYS A 45 -5.90 2.02 -2.33
CA CYS A 45 -4.71 1.71 -1.55
C CYS A 45 -3.87 0.61 -2.21
N CYS A 46 -4.51 -0.46 -2.71
CA CYS A 46 -3.81 -1.52 -3.45
C CYS A 46 -3.12 -0.96 -4.70
N ALA A 47 -3.83 -0.14 -5.48
CA ALA A 47 -3.27 0.49 -6.66
C ALA A 47 -2.09 1.42 -6.33
N ALA A 48 -2.18 2.21 -5.25
CA ALA A 48 -1.06 3.03 -4.77
C ALA A 48 0.18 2.19 -4.42
N ALA A 49 0.00 1.05 -3.74
CA ALA A 49 1.10 0.15 -3.42
C ALA A 49 1.68 -0.55 -4.65
N ILE A 50 0.85 -0.91 -5.62
CA ILE A 50 1.30 -1.47 -6.90
C ILE A 50 2.13 -0.43 -7.67
N VAL A 51 1.70 0.83 -7.72
CA VAL A 51 2.45 1.93 -8.36
C VAL A 51 3.81 2.10 -7.68
N LEU A 52 3.84 2.16 -6.35
CA LEU A 52 5.09 2.30 -5.59
C LEU A 52 6.03 1.12 -5.82
N ALA A 53 5.59 -0.11 -5.57
CA ALA A 53 6.43 -1.30 -5.70
C ALA A 53 6.83 -1.59 -7.16
N GLY A 54 5.92 -1.36 -8.10
CA GLY A 54 6.17 -1.49 -9.53
C GLY A 54 7.20 -0.48 -10.04
N SER A 55 7.24 0.72 -9.47
CA SER A 55 8.24 1.74 -9.84
C SER A 55 9.67 1.27 -9.61
N PHE A 56 9.94 0.55 -8.51
CA PHE A 56 11.25 -0.05 -8.25
C PHE A 56 11.66 -1.07 -9.32
N GLY A 57 10.68 -1.67 -10.00
CA GLY A 57 10.93 -2.63 -11.07
C GLY A 57 11.32 -2.08 -12.42
N LEU A 58 11.25 -0.77 -12.63
CA LEU A 58 11.60 -0.15 -13.91
C LEU A 58 13.07 -0.35 -14.30
N LEU A 59 13.96 -0.59 -13.33
CA LEU A 59 15.38 -0.83 -13.58
C LEU A 59 15.76 -2.31 -13.65
N VAL A 60 14.84 -3.23 -13.34
CA VAL A 60 15.13 -4.67 -13.38
C VAL A 60 15.46 -5.10 -14.81
N GLY A 61 16.56 -5.82 -14.98
CA GLY A 61 17.09 -6.25 -16.29
C GLY A 61 17.91 -5.20 -17.04
N LYS A 62 17.98 -3.95 -16.58
CA LYS A 62 18.86 -2.92 -17.19
C LYS A 62 20.32 -3.09 -16.77
N PHE A 63 20.56 -3.59 -15.55
CA PHE A 63 21.91 -3.79 -15.02
C PHE A 63 22.75 -4.82 -15.78
N ASP A 64 22.11 -5.74 -16.50
CA ASP A 64 22.80 -6.77 -17.29
C ASP A 64 23.25 -6.26 -18.67
N THR A 65 22.68 -5.14 -19.13
CA THR A 65 22.84 -4.68 -20.52
C THR A 65 23.60 -3.37 -20.65
N ILE A 66 23.57 -2.50 -19.65
CA ILE A 66 24.17 -1.16 -19.71
C ILE A 66 24.94 -0.83 -18.42
N SER A 67 26.02 -0.06 -18.56
CA SER A 67 26.82 0.42 -17.43
C SER A 67 25.99 1.35 -16.53
N ARG A 68 26.39 1.48 -15.26
CA ARG A 68 25.69 2.32 -14.28
C ARG A 68 25.54 3.78 -14.73
N ASP A 69 26.57 4.34 -15.34
CA ASP A 69 26.55 5.74 -15.80
C ASP A 69 25.54 5.92 -16.95
N MET A 70 25.45 4.93 -17.84
CA MET A 70 24.45 4.94 -18.91
C MET A 70 23.02 4.78 -18.37
N ILE A 71 22.81 3.99 -17.31
CA ILE A 71 21.50 3.84 -16.66
C ILE A 71 20.97 5.19 -16.18
N VAL A 72 21.82 6.00 -15.55
CA VAL A 72 21.45 7.33 -15.03
C VAL A 72 20.97 8.26 -16.15
N ALA A 73 21.59 8.18 -17.33
CA ALA A 73 21.21 8.96 -18.49
C ALA A 73 19.87 8.52 -19.13
N THR A 74 19.33 7.35 -18.78
CA THR A 74 18.09 6.85 -19.37
C THR A 74 16.84 7.59 -18.87
N ASN A 75 15.85 7.75 -19.77
CA ASN A 75 14.52 8.22 -19.38
C ASN A 75 13.83 7.30 -18.38
N THR A 76 14.18 6.00 -18.34
CA THR A 76 13.67 5.04 -17.37
C THR A 76 14.08 5.39 -15.95
N CYS A 77 15.35 5.73 -15.72
CA CYS A 77 15.86 6.16 -14.42
C CYS A 77 15.20 7.47 -13.95
N ARG A 78 15.06 8.45 -14.85
CA ARG A 78 14.39 9.73 -14.56
C ARG A 78 12.91 9.55 -14.22
N THR A 79 12.21 8.73 -15.00
CA THR A 79 10.79 8.39 -14.78
C THR A 79 10.60 7.67 -13.45
N GLN A 80 11.47 6.69 -13.16
CA GLN A 80 11.45 5.99 -11.88
C GLN A 80 11.64 6.96 -10.73
N ALA A 81 12.64 7.85 -10.80
CA ALA A 81 12.89 8.84 -9.77
C ALA A 81 11.64 9.73 -9.54
N ALA A 82 11.02 10.24 -10.60
CA ALA A 82 9.82 11.05 -10.49
C ALA A 82 8.65 10.31 -9.81
N ILE A 83 8.41 9.04 -10.19
CA ILE A 83 7.36 8.21 -9.58
C ILE A 83 7.67 7.95 -8.10
N ILE A 84 8.91 7.56 -7.76
CA ILE A 84 9.32 7.25 -6.39
C ILE A 84 9.19 8.46 -5.47
N TYR A 85 9.50 9.68 -5.93
CA TYR A 85 9.36 10.86 -5.08
C TYR A 85 7.93 11.41 -5.00
N ALA A 86 7.07 11.12 -5.98
CA ALA A 86 5.64 11.45 -5.90
C ALA A 86 4.84 10.43 -5.07
N SER A 87 5.28 9.18 -4.99
CA SER A 87 4.53 8.10 -4.31
C SER A 87 4.36 8.22 -2.78
N PRO A 88 5.31 8.78 -2.01
CA PRO A 88 5.22 8.89 -0.55
C PRO A 88 3.99 9.63 -0.05
N THR A 89 3.37 10.48 -0.86
CA THR A 89 2.10 11.14 -0.52
C THR A 89 0.90 10.29 -0.89
N LEU A 90 0.97 9.52 -1.98
CA LEU A 90 -0.15 8.76 -2.51
C LEU A 90 -0.63 7.69 -1.52
N ALA A 91 0.25 6.82 -1.04
CA ALA A 91 -0.15 5.73 -0.15
C ALA A 91 -0.77 6.24 1.17
N PRO A 92 -0.13 7.16 1.93
CA PRO A 92 -0.74 7.75 3.13
C PRO A 92 -2.06 8.47 2.85
N LEU A 93 -2.19 9.21 1.75
CA LEU A 93 -3.47 9.88 1.44
C LEU A 93 -4.58 8.87 1.11
N THR A 94 -4.29 7.81 0.37
CA THR A 94 -5.28 6.75 0.13
C THR A 94 -5.72 6.06 1.42
N PHE A 95 -4.79 5.85 2.37
CA PHE A 95 -5.13 5.37 3.70
C PHE A 95 -5.98 6.35 4.50
N ALA A 96 -5.70 7.64 4.41
CA ALA A 96 -6.48 8.66 5.13
C ALA A 96 -7.92 8.66 4.63
N MET A 97 -8.11 8.53 3.31
CA MET A 97 -9.42 8.41 2.70
C MET A 97 -10.14 7.12 3.08
N LEU A 98 -9.41 6.00 3.19
CA LEU A 98 -9.95 4.73 3.69
C LEU A 98 -10.44 4.84 5.14
N LEU A 99 -9.64 5.43 6.03
CA LEU A 99 -9.99 5.65 7.43
C LEU A 99 -11.17 6.62 7.56
N LEU A 100 -11.15 7.73 6.83
CA LEU A 100 -12.24 8.70 6.79
C LEU A 100 -13.54 8.04 6.32
N LYS A 101 -13.47 7.24 5.25
CA LYS A 101 -14.63 6.47 4.76
C LYS A 101 -15.16 5.51 5.82
N SER A 102 -14.28 4.84 6.54
CA SER A 102 -14.64 3.91 7.60
C SER A 102 -15.36 4.63 8.75
N ILE A 103 -14.83 5.77 9.19
CA ILE A 103 -15.46 6.65 10.19
C ILE A 103 -16.86 7.09 9.73
N LEU A 104 -16.96 7.57 8.48
CA LEU A 104 -18.24 8.00 7.92
C LEU A 104 -19.22 6.84 7.79
N SER A 105 -18.76 5.64 7.45
CA SER A 105 -19.62 4.45 7.38
C SER A 105 -20.21 4.09 8.74
N VAL A 106 -19.40 4.14 9.81
CA VAL A 106 -19.89 3.93 11.19
C VAL A 106 -20.90 5.01 11.56
N ARG A 107 -20.60 6.29 11.29
CA ARG A 107 -21.53 7.39 11.58
C ARG A 107 -22.83 7.32 10.79
N TYR A 108 -22.79 6.96 9.51
CA TYR A 108 -23.98 6.83 8.67
C TYR A 108 -24.90 5.69 9.08
N HIS A 109 -24.35 4.65 9.71
CA HIS A 109 -25.15 3.59 10.30
C HIS A 109 -26.03 4.12 11.43
N PHE A 110 -25.53 5.06 12.23
CA PHE A 110 -26.27 5.68 13.34
C PHE A 110 -27.10 6.91 12.92
N ALA A 111 -26.73 7.58 11.83
CA ALA A 111 -27.43 8.77 11.33
C ALA A 111 -27.54 8.72 9.80
N PRO A 112 -28.65 8.21 9.23
CA PRO A 112 -28.80 8.10 7.79
C PRO A 112 -28.75 9.48 7.12
N HIS A 113 -27.97 9.58 6.04
CA HIS A 113 -27.80 10.80 5.26
C HIS A 113 -28.35 10.61 3.84
N SER A 114 -28.56 11.71 3.12
CA SER A 114 -29.02 11.68 1.73
C SER A 114 -28.07 10.91 0.80
N SER A 115 -28.65 10.14 -0.14
CA SER A 115 -27.92 9.30 -1.09
C SER A 115 -26.92 10.10 -1.95
N ARG A 116 -27.27 11.34 -2.31
CA ARG A 116 -26.42 12.24 -3.11
C ARG A 116 -25.13 12.58 -2.38
N ARG A 117 -25.19 12.92 -1.09
CA ARG A 117 -24.02 13.25 -0.27
C ARG A 117 -23.07 12.05 -0.13
N LYS A 118 -23.63 10.84 0.05
CA LYS A 118 -22.85 9.59 0.10
C LYS A 118 -22.05 9.36 -1.19
N ARG A 119 -22.66 9.59 -2.36
CA ARG A 119 -22.00 9.45 -3.66
C ARG A 119 -20.89 10.48 -3.85
N THR A 120 -21.15 11.76 -3.56
CA THR A 120 -20.14 12.84 -3.70
C THR A 120 -18.93 12.58 -2.81
N ILE A 121 -19.14 12.22 -1.55
CA ILE A 121 -18.04 11.91 -0.63
C ILE A 121 -17.24 10.72 -1.15
N SER A 122 -17.90 9.65 -1.62
CA SER A 122 -17.20 8.48 -2.15
C SER A 122 -16.33 8.79 -3.37
N LEU A 123 -16.80 9.67 -4.25
CA LEU A 123 -16.03 10.07 -5.42
C LEU A 123 -14.84 10.95 -5.01
N ALA A 124 -15.07 11.90 -4.10
CA ALA A 124 -14.03 12.80 -3.60
C ALA A 124 -12.92 12.03 -2.86
N THR A 125 -13.28 11.11 -1.95
CA THR A 125 -12.31 10.29 -1.21
C THR A 125 -11.52 9.37 -2.13
N MET A 126 -12.09 8.93 -3.26
CA MET A 126 -11.39 8.12 -4.24
C MET A 126 -10.46 8.95 -5.12
N LEU A 127 -10.91 10.09 -5.66
CA LEU A 127 -10.15 10.86 -6.66
C LEU A 127 -9.07 11.76 -6.05
N LEU A 128 -9.29 12.31 -4.86
CA LEU A 128 -8.42 13.32 -4.26
C LEU A 128 -6.94 12.85 -4.12
N PRO A 129 -6.63 11.64 -3.60
CA PRO A 129 -5.25 11.18 -3.51
C PRO A 129 -4.54 11.09 -4.86
N TRP A 130 -5.26 10.67 -5.91
CA TRP A 130 -4.72 10.56 -7.27
C TRP A 130 -4.46 11.90 -7.90
N VAL A 131 -5.36 12.88 -7.72
CA VAL A 131 -5.14 14.25 -8.20
C VAL A 131 -3.89 14.84 -7.57
N VAL A 132 -3.73 14.72 -6.25
CA VAL A 132 -2.53 15.19 -5.55
C VAL A 132 -1.27 14.48 -6.06
N TYR A 133 -1.33 13.16 -6.25
CA TYR A 133 -0.22 12.39 -6.81
C TYR A 133 0.16 12.83 -8.22
N PHE A 134 -0.80 13.01 -9.14
CA PHE A 134 -0.49 13.43 -10.50
C PHE A 134 0.08 14.85 -10.56
N VAL A 135 -0.38 15.76 -9.70
CA VAL A 135 0.21 17.10 -9.56
C VAL A 135 1.66 16.99 -9.11
N LEU A 136 1.96 16.21 -8.07
CA LEU A 136 3.33 16.02 -7.61
C LEU A 136 4.20 15.33 -8.67
N LEU A 137 3.67 14.28 -9.32
CA LEU A 137 4.34 13.59 -10.40
C LEU A 137 4.70 14.54 -11.54
N ALA A 138 3.81 15.45 -11.93
CA ALA A 138 4.09 16.46 -12.94
C ALA A 138 5.20 17.43 -12.50
N VAL A 139 5.20 17.87 -11.24
CA VAL A 139 6.27 18.72 -10.67
C VAL A 139 7.63 17.99 -10.70
N PHE A 140 7.68 16.74 -10.23
CA PHE A 140 8.92 15.94 -10.25
C PHE A 140 9.38 15.62 -11.67
N THR A 141 8.46 15.30 -12.58
CA THR A 141 8.77 15.01 -13.99
C THR A 141 9.36 16.24 -14.67
N LYS A 142 8.77 17.42 -14.46
CA LYS A 142 9.31 18.68 -14.98
C LYS A 142 10.74 18.91 -14.48
N GLU A 143 11.00 18.70 -13.19
CA GLU A 143 12.35 18.85 -12.64
C GLU A 143 13.35 17.91 -13.30
N VAL A 144 13.07 16.59 -13.36
CA VAL A 144 14.05 15.63 -13.87
C VAL A 144 14.30 15.79 -15.38
N ILE A 145 13.38 16.41 -16.11
CA ILE A 145 13.58 16.79 -17.52
C ILE A 145 14.45 18.04 -17.62
N GLN A 146 14.22 19.04 -16.77
CA GLN A 146 14.97 20.31 -16.80
C GLN A 146 16.38 20.18 -16.23
N ASN A 147 16.58 19.31 -15.24
CA ASN A 147 17.84 19.10 -14.53
C ASN A 147 18.26 17.62 -14.58
N PRO A 148 18.67 17.11 -15.75
CA PRO A 148 19.00 15.69 -15.93
C PRO A 148 20.17 15.21 -15.07
N ASP A 149 21.16 16.07 -14.83
CA ASP A 149 22.33 15.78 -13.99
C ASP A 149 21.99 15.73 -12.50
N GLY A 150 20.76 16.17 -12.14
CA GLY A 150 20.22 16.08 -10.80
C GLY A 150 19.69 14.69 -10.42
N VAL A 151 19.82 13.69 -11.30
CA VAL A 151 19.40 12.31 -11.03
C VAL A 151 20.63 11.43 -10.89
N SER A 152 20.67 10.61 -9.85
CA SER A 152 21.78 9.71 -9.57
C SER A 152 21.25 8.33 -9.15
N LEU A 153 22.02 7.29 -9.40
CA LEU A 153 21.67 5.95 -8.97
C LEU A 153 21.99 5.77 -7.47
N SER A 154 21.11 5.09 -6.74
CA SER A 154 21.38 4.66 -5.37
C SER A 154 22.62 3.75 -5.28
N THR A 155 23.28 3.74 -4.12
CA THR A 155 24.49 2.94 -3.87
C THR A 155 24.29 1.45 -4.11
N ALA A 156 23.11 0.92 -3.74
CA ALA A 156 22.73 -0.47 -3.96
C ALA A 156 22.20 -0.74 -5.38
N GLY A 157 21.97 0.30 -6.19
CA GLY A 157 21.41 0.16 -7.53
C GLY A 157 19.94 -0.24 -7.55
N THR A 158 19.19 0.02 -6.48
CA THR A 158 17.78 -0.37 -6.37
C THR A 158 16.85 0.63 -7.05
N HIS A 159 17.20 1.92 -6.97
CA HIS A 159 16.43 3.02 -7.53
C HIS A 159 17.27 4.22 -7.91
N CYS A 160 16.70 5.09 -8.75
CA CYS A 160 17.23 6.42 -9.04
C CYS A 160 16.70 7.46 -8.06
N HIS A 161 17.58 8.35 -7.60
CA HIS A 161 17.27 9.41 -6.65
C HIS A 161 17.50 10.80 -7.25
N VAL A 162 16.75 11.80 -6.79
CA VAL A 162 16.87 13.20 -7.22
C VAL A 162 17.71 13.95 -6.19
N SER A 163 18.79 14.61 -6.61
CA SER A 163 19.72 15.32 -5.73
C SER A 163 19.17 16.65 -5.18
N ASN A 164 18.14 17.22 -5.83
CA ASN A 164 17.50 18.47 -5.43
C ASN A 164 16.86 18.36 -4.03
N GLN A 165 17.53 18.92 -3.03
CA GLN A 165 17.15 18.83 -1.63
C GLN A 165 15.78 19.49 -1.32
N LYS A 166 15.39 20.53 -2.08
CA LYS A 166 14.09 21.20 -1.88
C LYS A 166 12.93 20.27 -2.22
N LEU A 167 13.05 19.53 -3.32
CA LEU A 167 12.03 18.58 -3.75
C LEU A 167 11.98 17.34 -2.86
N GLN A 168 13.14 16.85 -2.40
CA GLN A 168 13.19 15.79 -1.38
C GLN A 168 12.43 16.22 -0.11
N ARG A 169 12.70 17.44 0.38
CA ARG A 169 12.00 18.00 1.55
C ARG A 169 10.50 18.16 1.31
N LEU A 170 10.09 18.60 0.12
CA LEU A 170 8.67 18.71 -0.24
C LEU A 170 7.96 17.35 -0.14
N SER A 171 8.51 16.30 -0.77
CA SER A 171 7.96 14.94 -0.72
C SER A 171 7.87 14.41 0.71
N LEU A 172 8.97 14.53 1.48
CA LEU A 172 9.03 14.07 2.86
C LEU A 172 8.05 14.82 3.78
N THR A 173 7.95 16.15 3.63
CA THR A 173 7.03 16.98 4.42
C THR A 173 5.59 16.62 4.10
N ALA A 174 5.25 16.45 2.83
CA ALA A 174 3.91 16.09 2.42
C ALA A 174 3.54 14.67 2.90
N ALA A 175 4.46 13.71 2.82
CA ALA A 175 4.28 12.37 3.38
C ALA A 175 4.08 12.41 4.90
N PHE A 176 4.91 13.18 5.62
CA PHE A 176 4.79 13.37 7.06
C PHE A 176 3.42 13.95 7.46
N CYS A 177 2.97 15.03 6.80
CA CYS A 177 1.66 15.61 7.05
C CYS A 177 0.53 14.60 6.84
N ALA A 178 0.56 13.83 5.75
CA ALA A 178 -0.44 12.79 5.48
C ALA A 178 -0.41 11.67 6.54
N MET A 179 0.77 11.31 7.03
CA MET A 179 0.94 10.33 8.12
C MET A 179 0.38 10.84 9.46
N VAL A 180 0.60 12.11 9.81
CA VAL A 180 -0.01 12.73 11.00
C VAL A 180 -1.55 12.68 10.90
N VAL A 181 -2.11 13.03 9.75
CA VAL A 181 -3.56 12.92 9.51
C VAL A 181 -4.05 11.48 9.68
N ASN A 182 -3.33 10.49 9.14
CA ASN A 182 -3.66 9.08 9.32
C ASN A 182 -3.68 8.67 10.78
N SER A 183 -2.69 9.07 11.57
CA SER A 183 -2.63 8.71 12.99
C SER A 183 -3.72 9.39 13.80
N CYS A 184 -4.06 10.64 13.50
CA CYS A 184 -5.22 11.30 14.10
C CYS A 184 -6.54 10.57 13.77
N LEU A 185 -6.76 10.21 12.50
CA LEU A 185 -7.94 9.45 12.07
C LEU A 185 -7.97 8.03 12.68
N GLY A 186 -6.80 7.38 12.79
CA GLY A 186 -6.60 6.08 13.42
C GLY A 186 -6.92 6.09 14.91
N GLY A 187 -6.42 7.10 15.65
CA GLY A 187 -6.78 7.31 17.05
C GLY A 187 -8.27 7.59 17.22
N TYR A 188 -8.82 8.44 16.34
CA TYR A 188 -10.25 8.77 16.38
C TYR A 188 -11.14 7.55 16.15
N ILE A 189 -10.84 6.70 15.16
CA ILE A 189 -11.63 5.49 14.91
C ILE A 189 -11.53 4.48 16.05
N CYS A 190 -10.37 4.36 16.70
CA CYS A 190 -10.20 3.53 17.91
C CYS A 190 -11.09 4.04 19.05
N VAL A 191 -11.09 5.35 19.32
CA VAL A 191 -11.97 5.97 20.33
C VAL A 191 -13.44 5.77 19.99
N LEU A 192 -13.82 5.95 18.72
CA LEU A 192 -15.18 5.75 18.24
C LEU A 192 -15.64 4.31 18.49
N LEU A 193 -14.84 3.32 18.09
CA LEU A 193 -15.12 1.89 18.25
C LEU A 193 -15.13 1.44 19.71
N TYR A 194 -14.31 2.07 20.57
CA TYR A 194 -14.32 1.83 22.01
C TYR A 194 -15.62 2.33 22.63
N ARG A 195 -16.03 3.57 22.33
CA ARG A 195 -17.26 4.17 22.86
C ARG A 195 -18.52 3.48 22.34
N SER A 196 -18.55 3.05 21.08
CA SER A 196 -19.70 2.37 20.50
C SER A 196 -19.67 0.85 20.71
N GLY A 197 -18.86 0.34 21.65
CA GLY A 197 -18.63 -1.08 21.84
C GLY A 197 -19.89 -1.89 22.17
N THR A 198 -20.84 -1.31 22.91
CA THR A 198 -22.14 -1.93 23.22
C THR A 198 -23.05 -1.94 21.99
N ALA A 199 -23.24 -0.79 21.33
CA ALA A 199 -24.02 -0.67 20.10
C ALA A 199 -23.48 -1.57 18.96
N LEU A 200 -22.16 -1.78 18.89
CA LEU A 200 -21.55 -2.69 17.92
C LEU A 200 -21.92 -4.16 18.14
N LYS A 201 -22.09 -4.57 19.40
CA LYS A 201 -22.50 -5.95 19.73
C LYS A 201 -23.92 -6.20 19.27
N GLU A 202 -24.78 -5.19 19.34
CA GLU A 202 -26.18 -5.25 18.91
C GLU A 202 -26.34 -5.20 17.39
N ALA A 203 -25.48 -4.45 16.69
CA ALA A 203 -25.51 -4.31 15.23
C ALA A 203 -25.07 -5.56 14.43
N GLY A 204 -24.63 -6.63 15.10
CA GLY A 204 -24.33 -7.93 14.47
C GLY A 204 -22.99 -8.02 13.72
N GLY A 205 -22.86 -9.06 12.88
CA GLY A 205 -21.59 -9.51 12.29
C GLY A 205 -20.95 -8.56 11.26
N GLU A 206 -21.73 -7.71 10.57
CA GLU A 206 -21.19 -6.78 9.57
C GLU A 206 -20.30 -5.70 10.20
N LEU A 207 -20.73 -5.13 11.34
CA LEU A 207 -19.93 -4.13 12.06
C LEU A 207 -18.68 -4.73 12.73
N GLN A 208 -18.72 -6.02 13.07
CA GLN A 208 -17.56 -6.71 13.64
C GLN A 208 -16.39 -6.79 12.63
N ASN A 209 -16.69 -6.96 11.34
CA ASN A 209 -15.66 -6.96 10.31
C ASN A 209 -15.06 -5.55 10.12
N ALA A 210 -15.90 -4.51 10.13
CA ALA A 210 -15.45 -3.12 10.09
C ALA A 210 -14.55 -2.76 11.29
N LYS A 211 -14.88 -3.24 12.50
CA LYS A 211 -14.04 -3.07 13.70
C LYS A 211 -12.67 -3.70 13.53
N SER A 212 -12.61 -4.96 13.11
CA SER A 212 -11.35 -5.69 12.91
C SER A 212 -10.46 -5.01 11.87
N MET A 213 -11.05 -4.60 10.74
CA MET A 213 -10.34 -3.88 9.69
C MET A 213 -9.79 -2.54 10.18
N SER A 214 -10.61 -1.76 10.88
CA SER A 214 -10.24 -0.44 11.41
C SER A 214 -9.09 -0.51 12.41
N VAL A 215 -9.11 -1.47 13.35
CA VAL A 215 -8.04 -1.65 14.34
C VAL A 215 -6.72 -2.02 13.66
N ARG A 216 -6.76 -2.89 12.63
CA ARG A 216 -5.56 -3.26 11.87
C ARG A 216 -4.97 -2.06 11.12
N PHE A 217 -5.81 -1.25 10.47
CA PHE A 217 -5.33 -0.04 9.78
C PHE A 217 -4.84 1.05 10.74
N ALA A 218 -5.47 1.20 11.91
CA ALA A 218 -4.99 2.12 12.94
C ALA A 218 -3.62 1.68 13.48
N PHE A 219 -3.44 0.38 13.76
CA PHE A 219 -2.15 -0.17 14.18
C PHE A 219 -1.08 0.00 13.09
N LEU A 220 -1.41 -0.34 11.83
CA LEU A 220 -0.50 -0.15 10.70
C LEU A 220 -0.12 1.33 10.55
N SER A 221 -1.09 2.24 10.62
CA SER A 221 -0.84 3.68 10.55
C SER A 221 0.07 4.17 11.67
N GLY A 222 -0.13 3.71 12.91
CA GLY A 222 0.74 4.03 14.05
C GLY A 222 2.16 3.53 13.82
N THR A 223 2.33 2.28 13.39
CA THR A 223 3.64 1.69 13.09
C THR A 223 4.36 2.45 11.98
N ILE A 224 3.67 2.77 10.88
CA ILE A 224 4.26 3.55 9.78
C ILE A 224 4.62 4.96 10.24
N LEU A 225 3.81 5.61 11.11
CA LEU A 225 4.14 6.93 11.65
C LEU A 225 5.42 6.88 12.49
N VAL A 226 5.52 5.93 13.42
CA VAL A 226 6.72 5.76 14.25
C VAL A 226 7.95 5.54 13.37
N LEU A 227 7.85 4.65 12.37
CA LEU A 227 8.94 4.41 11.42
C LEU A 227 9.29 5.67 10.62
N THR A 228 8.30 6.47 10.20
CA THR A 228 8.52 7.73 9.47
C THR A 228 9.23 8.76 10.36
N ILE A 229 8.81 8.92 11.61
CA ILE A 229 9.46 9.81 12.58
C ILE A 229 10.91 9.36 12.80
N CYS A 230 11.14 8.07 13.03
CA CYS A 230 12.49 7.52 13.17
C CYS A 230 13.34 7.84 11.93
N LEU A 231 12.83 7.59 10.72
CA LEU A 231 13.55 7.90 9.48
C LEU A 231 13.86 9.39 9.33
N LEU A 232 12.93 10.29 9.66
CA LEU A 232 13.14 11.74 9.62
C LEU A 232 14.21 12.18 10.63
N VAL A 233 14.16 11.64 11.85
CA VAL A 233 15.16 11.91 12.89
C VAL A 233 16.53 11.40 12.45
N PHE A 234 16.62 10.15 11.97
CA PHE A 234 17.88 9.60 11.46
C PHE A 234 18.43 10.40 10.28
N GLN A 235 17.57 10.85 9.37
CA GLN A 235 17.99 11.68 8.24
C GLN A 235 18.46 13.07 8.67
N ALA A 236 17.87 13.66 9.71
CA ALA A 236 18.28 14.95 10.25
C ALA A 236 19.61 14.85 11.02
N VAL A 237 19.82 13.77 11.77
CA VAL A 237 21.00 13.58 12.62
C VAL A 237 22.20 13.05 11.81
N PHE A 238 21.96 12.19 10.81
CA PHE A 238 23.02 11.54 10.03
C PHE A 238 22.90 11.93 8.57
N SER A 239 23.64 12.95 8.14
CA SER A 239 23.70 13.36 6.73
C SER A 239 24.20 12.25 5.79
N GLN A 240 25.01 11.33 6.34
CA GLN A 240 25.51 10.11 5.66
C GLN A 240 24.43 9.05 5.41
N PHE A 241 23.20 9.22 5.92
CA PHE A 241 22.13 8.24 5.73
C PHE A 241 21.55 8.27 4.31
N LYS A 242 21.87 9.29 3.50
CA LYS A 242 21.47 9.36 2.09
C LYS A 242 22.13 8.23 1.29
N GLY A 243 21.32 7.28 0.83
CA GLY A 243 21.81 6.09 0.11
C GLY A 243 22.36 4.99 1.03
N ASN A 244 22.07 5.05 2.33
CA ASN A 244 22.38 3.95 3.24
C ASN A 244 21.43 2.78 2.97
N GLY A 245 21.99 1.57 2.93
CA GLY A 245 21.21 0.34 2.75
C GLY A 245 20.13 0.13 3.81
N ALA A 246 20.30 0.69 5.01
CA ALA A 246 19.27 0.63 6.06
C ALA A 246 17.97 1.35 5.67
N TYR A 247 18.07 2.51 4.98
CA TYR A 247 16.90 3.23 4.49
C TYR A 247 16.16 2.40 3.44
N GLU A 248 16.90 1.86 2.48
CA GLU A 248 16.32 1.03 1.43
C GLU A 248 15.64 -0.21 2.00
N LEU A 249 16.29 -0.91 2.93
CA LEU A 249 15.71 -2.06 3.60
C LEU A 249 14.45 -1.69 4.38
N THR A 250 14.42 -0.51 5.02
CA THR A 250 13.22 -0.02 5.71
C THR A 250 12.06 0.18 4.74
N VAL A 251 12.32 0.80 3.57
CA VAL A 251 11.30 0.96 2.53
C VAL A 251 10.79 -0.40 2.04
N ALA A 252 11.68 -1.37 1.80
CA ALA A 252 11.30 -2.70 1.36
C ALA A 252 10.48 -3.47 2.41
N ILE A 253 10.87 -3.38 3.69
CA ILE A 253 10.10 -3.95 4.82
C ILE A 253 8.73 -3.32 4.90
N LEU A 254 8.62 -2.00 4.74
CA LEU A 254 7.33 -1.30 4.72
C LEU A 254 6.44 -1.79 3.57
N SER A 255 6.98 -1.96 2.37
CA SER A 255 6.26 -2.53 1.22
C SER A 255 5.81 -3.98 1.49
N PHE A 256 6.65 -4.79 2.13
CA PHE A 256 6.29 -6.15 2.53
C PHE A 256 5.17 -6.19 3.58
N ILE A 257 5.30 -5.42 4.66
CA ILE A 257 4.29 -5.30 5.73
C ILE A 257 2.96 -4.83 5.14
N PHE A 258 3.00 -3.87 4.22
CA PHE A 258 1.82 -3.42 3.51
C PHE A 258 1.15 -4.60 2.79
N GLY A 259 1.86 -5.32 1.94
CA GLY A 259 1.32 -6.50 1.25
C GLY A 259 0.72 -7.54 2.21
N MET A 260 1.39 -7.80 3.33
CA MET A 260 0.91 -8.71 4.38
C MET A 260 -0.41 -8.24 5.02
N VAL A 261 -0.59 -6.95 5.30
CA VAL A 261 -1.84 -6.42 5.88
C VAL A 261 -3.02 -6.60 4.92
N PHE A 262 -2.79 -6.40 3.62
CA PHE A 262 -3.83 -6.60 2.61
C PHE A 262 -4.16 -8.08 2.39
N PHE A 263 -3.16 -8.96 2.43
CA PHE A 263 -3.34 -10.39 2.27
C PHE A 263 -4.04 -11.05 3.48
N THR A 264 -3.69 -10.65 4.70
CA THR A 264 -4.20 -11.26 5.95
C THR A 264 -5.66 -10.92 6.29
N ARG A 265 -6.43 -10.31 5.37
CA ARG A 265 -7.86 -10.06 5.58
C ARG A 265 -8.59 -11.38 5.76
N LYS A 266 -9.33 -11.49 6.87
CA LYS A 266 -10.09 -12.69 7.24
C LYS A 266 -11.01 -13.17 6.12
N ASP A 267 -11.66 -12.22 5.42
CA ASP A 267 -12.56 -12.53 4.30
C ASP A 267 -11.86 -13.27 3.16
N ILE A 268 -10.63 -12.86 2.84
CA ILE A 268 -9.83 -13.50 1.78
C ILE A 268 -9.43 -14.92 2.23
N LEU A 269 -8.97 -15.08 3.46
CA LEU A 269 -8.57 -16.38 4.00
C LEU A 269 -9.75 -17.36 4.07
N ILE A 270 -10.93 -16.90 4.49
CA ILE A 270 -12.14 -17.73 4.55
C ILE A 270 -12.56 -18.16 3.14
N ALA A 271 -12.56 -17.23 2.18
CA ALA A 271 -12.94 -17.55 0.82
C ALA A 271 -12.00 -18.60 0.19
N TRP A 272 -10.69 -18.49 0.41
CA TRP A 272 -9.74 -19.49 -0.03
C TRP A 272 -9.94 -20.84 0.65
N LEU A 273 -10.19 -20.85 1.97
CA LEU A 273 -10.48 -22.07 2.71
C LEU A 273 -11.73 -22.79 2.17
N GLU A 274 -12.76 -22.04 1.76
CA GLU A 274 -13.94 -22.60 1.11
C GLU A 274 -13.62 -23.19 -0.27
N VAL A 275 -12.81 -22.51 -1.08
CA VAL A 275 -12.34 -23.03 -2.37
C VAL A 275 -11.57 -24.35 -2.17
N PHE A 276 -10.63 -24.40 -1.23
CA PHE A 276 -9.88 -25.62 -0.92
C PHE A 276 -10.77 -26.76 -0.44
N ARG A 277 -11.76 -26.46 0.41
CA ARG A 277 -12.75 -27.46 0.86
C ARG A 277 -13.55 -28.04 -0.31
N ASN A 278 -13.96 -27.22 -1.25
CA ASN A 278 -14.73 -27.66 -2.43
C ASN A 278 -13.89 -28.49 -3.40
N ILE A 279 -12.60 -28.19 -3.55
CA ILE A 279 -11.65 -28.99 -4.33
C ILE A 279 -11.45 -30.36 -3.68
N GLY A 280 -11.26 -30.41 -2.35
CA GLY A 280 -11.09 -31.67 -1.61
C GLY A 280 -12.31 -32.59 -1.69
N VAL A 281 -13.52 -32.05 -1.57
CA VAL A 281 -14.78 -32.82 -1.73
C VAL A 281 -14.94 -33.35 -3.16
N SER A 282 -14.53 -32.57 -4.17
CA SER A 282 -14.61 -32.99 -5.57
C SER A 282 -13.61 -34.11 -5.91
N ALA A 283 -12.43 -34.11 -5.26
CA ALA A 283 -11.45 -35.18 -5.38
C ALA A 283 -11.95 -36.49 -4.74
N GLY A 284 -12.61 -36.42 -3.57
CA GLY A 284 -13.17 -37.59 -2.90
C GLY A 284 -14.32 -38.26 -3.66
N ARG A 285 -15.15 -37.50 -4.39
CA ARG A 285 -16.26 -38.08 -5.18
C ARG A 285 -15.83 -38.78 -6.47
N ARG A 286 -14.68 -38.43 -7.06
CA ARG A 286 -14.19 -39.07 -8.30
C ARG A 286 -13.42 -40.38 -8.07
N GLY A 287 -13.04 -40.69 -6.83
CA GLY A 287 -12.40 -41.96 -6.47
C GLY A 287 -13.38 -43.09 -6.10
N GLY A 288 -14.68 -42.80 -6.01
CA GLY A 288 -15.71 -43.82 -5.81
C GLY A 288 -16.04 -44.52 -7.12
N LEU A 289 -15.23 -45.50 -7.50
CA LEU A 289 -15.69 -46.57 -8.39
C LEU A 289 -17.00 -47.13 -7.79
N PRO A 290 -18.10 -47.20 -8.56
CA PRO A 290 -19.29 -47.88 -8.10
C PRO A 290 -18.90 -49.34 -7.84
N VAL A 291 -18.84 -49.73 -6.56
CA VAL A 291 -18.79 -51.14 -6.20
C VAL A 291 -20.13 -51.71 -6.66
N PRO A 292 -20.16 -52.63 -7.64
CA PRO A 292 -21.40 -53.28 -8.01
C PRO A 292 -21.88 -54.06 -6.79
N LEU A 293 -23.04 -53.67 -6.25
CA LEU A 293 -23.80 -54.51 -5.35
C LEU A 293 -24.25 -55.72 -6.16
N MET A 294 -23.50 -56.82 -6.06
CA MET A 294 -24.01 -58.14 -6.41
C MET A 294 -24.99 -58.55 -5.32
N PHE A 295 -26.27 -58.49 -5.66
CA PHE A 295 -27.32 -59.32 -5.08
C PHE A 295 -28.01 -60.07 -6.22
#